data_AF-A0A4U0ZNI6-F1
#
_entry.id   AF-A0A4U0ZNI6-F1
#
_cell.length_a   1.000
_cell.length_b   1.000
_cell.length_c   1.000
_cell.angle_alpha   90.00
_cell.angle_beta   90.00
_cell.angle_gamma   90.00
#
_symmetry.space_group_name_H-M   'P 1'
#
loop_
_entity.id
_entity.type
_entity.pdbx_description
1 polymer ?
#
loop_
_entity_poly.entity_id
_entity_poly.type
_entity_poly.pdbx_seq_one_letter_code
_entity_poly.pdbx_strand_id
1 'polypeptide(L)'
;MITYAEEMLQLALHGQKQGIWFWAAVYISIVCSYSLIFQVRTRYWPHVQGELVQAKVEKFGPTDPVLSAQDYASSALYTYTVQGTIYTGTRISPWLFIASHNARFVLEKQMSSIERFPGGAVNVYYNPGNPRKSYLIIAGKAGIAITLLVCVLPMVLFYLEYHL
;
A
#
# COMPACT_ATOMS: atom_id res chain seq x y z
N MET A 1 13.72 -29.96 2.82
CA MET A 1 13.33 -28.53 3.00
C MET A 1 13.92 -27.96 4.29
N ILE A 2 13.74 -28.60 5.44
CA ILE A 2 14.32 -28.11 6.71
C ILE A 2 15.86 -28.08 6.65
N THR A 3 16.49 -29.14 6.14
CA THR A 3 17.94 -29.21 5.92
C THR A 3 18.49 -28.11 5.01
N TYR A 4 17.79 -27.78 3.92
CA TYR A 4 18.20 -26.71 3.01
C TYR A 4 18.10 -25.32 3.67
N ALA A 5 17.07 -25.09 4.49
CA ALA A 5 16.95 -23.83 5.24
C ALA A 5 18.06 -23.69 6.29
N GLU A 6 18.46 -24.79 6.93
CA GLU A 6 19.60 -24.83 7.86
C GLU A 6 20.92 -24.52 7.15
N GLU A 7 21.15 -25.10 5.97
CA GLU A 7 22.32 -24.79 5.14
C GLU A 7 22.36 -23.31 4.73
N MET A 8 21.24 -22.77 4.23
CA MET A 8 21.16 -21.35 3.88
C MET A 8 21.35 -20.42 5.08
N LEU A 9 20.90 -20.83 6.27
CA LEU A 9 21.13 -20.11 7.52
C LEU A 9 22.62 -20.13 7.90
N GLN A 10 23.28 -21.28 7.81
CA GLN A 10 24.72 -21.38 8.04
C GLN A 10 25.49 -20.46 7.07
N LEU A 11 25.17 -20.50 5.77
CA LEU A 11 25.81 -19.64 4.77
C LEU A 11 25.61 -18.14 5.08
N ALA A 12 24.42 -17.76 5.57
CA ALA A 12 24.13 -16.39 5.98
C ALA A 12 24.97 -15.96 7.20
N LEU A 13 25.10 -16.83 8.21
CA LEU A 13 25.92 -16.58 9.40
C LEU A 13 27.41 -16.42 9.07
N HIS A 14 27.88 -17.13 8.05
CA HIS A 14 29.25 -16.99 7.53
C HIS A 14 29.43 -15.79 6.57
N GLY A 15 28.41 -14.95 6.39
CA GLY A 15 28.47 -13.76 5.56
C GLY A 15 28.43 -14.05 4.05
N GLN A 16 28.06 -15.26 3.64
CA GLN A 16 28.00 -15.60 2.23
C GLN A 16 26.77 -14.99 1.56
N LYS A 17 26.99 -14.41 0.37
CA LYS A 17 25.95 -13.73 -0.44
C LYS A 17 24.71 -14.60 -0.65
N GLN A 18 24.88 -15.89 -0.90
CA GLN A 18 23.80 -16.84 -1.17
C GLN A 18 22.82 -16.95 0.00
N GLY A 19 23.31 -17.19 1.22
CA GLY A 19 22.46 -17.31 2.41
C GLY A 19 21.76 -16.00 2.77
N ILE A 20 22.48 -14.88 2.69
CA ILE A 20 21.91 -13.54 2.97
C ILE A 20 20.78 -13.23 1.98
N TRP A 21 21.00 -13.46 0.68
CA TRP A 21 19.98 -13.21 -0.33
C TRP A 21 18.77 -14.12 -0.12
N PHE A 22 18.96 -15.42 0.13
CA PHE A 22 17.86 -16.34 0.39
C PHE A 22 16.92 -15.82 1.49
N TRP A 23 17.46 -15.47 2.65
CA TRP A 23 16.66 -14.98 3.77
C TRP A 23 16.04 -13.61 3.52
N ALA A 24 16.75 -12.71 2.82
CA ALA A 24 16.19 -11.44 2.39
C ALA A 24 14.99 -11.64 1.43
N ALA A 25 15.11 -12.55 0.47
CA ALA A 25 14.05 -12.86 -0.48
C ALA A 25 12.84 -13.52 0.21
N VAL A 26 13.07 -14.45 1.15
CA VAL A 26 12.00 -15.06 1.96
C VAL A 26 11.29 -13.99 2.79
N TYR A 27 12.03 -13.12 3.47
CA TYR A 27 11.46 -12.04 4.27
C TYR A 27 10.59 -11.10 3.41
N ILE A 28 11.11 -10.64 2.26
CA ILE A 28 10.37 -9.80 1.31
C ILE A 28 9.10 -10.53 0.85
N SER A 29 9.19 -11.81 0.51
CA SER A 29 8.05 -12.61 0.06
C SER A 29 6.95 -12.69 1.12
N ILE A 30 7.30 -12.88 2.39
CA ILE A 30 6.33 -12.92 3.50
C ILE A 30 5.64 -11.56 3.68
N VAL A 31 6.41 -10.47 3.73
CA VAL A 31 5.87 -9.11 3.90
C VAL A 31 4.98 -8.70 2.72
N CYS A 32 5.42 -9.00 1.49
CA CYS A 32 4.65 -8.72 0.28
C CYS A 32 3.40 -9.60 0.19
N SER A 33 3.45 -10.86 0.61
CA SER A 33 2.28 -11.75 0.64
C SER A 33 1.18 -11.21 1.56
N TYR A 34 1.54 -10.73 2.75
CA TYR A 34 0.58 -10.07 3.65
C TYR A 34 -0.07 -8.85 2.98
N SER A 35 0.75 -8.00 2.35
CA SER A 35 0.26 -6.82 1.64
C SER A 35 -0.65 -7.18 0.46
N LEU A 36 -0.29 -8.22 -0.31
CA LEU A 36 -1.06 -8.71 -1.45
C LEU A 36 -2.44 -9.24 -1.01
N ILE A 37 -2.48 -10.05 0.06
CA ILE A 37 -3.73 -10.55 0.64
C ILE A 37 -4.62 -9.38 1.08
N PHE A 38 -4.03 -8.36 1.71
CA PHE A 38 -4.77 -7.18 2.13
C PHE A 38 -5.31 -6.36 0.94
N GLN A 39 -4.53 -6.17 -0.12
CA GLN A 39 -4.96 -5.49 -1.35
C GLN A 39 -6.10 -6.26 -2.06
N VAL A 40 -6.01 -7.59 -2.14
CA VAL A 40 -7.06 -8.42 -2.72
C VAL A 40 -8.33 -8.36 -1.88
N ARG A 41 -8.22 -8.44 -0.55
CA ARG A 41 -9.38 -8.35 0.36
C ARG A 41 -10.11 -7.02 0.29
N THR A 42 -9.38 -5.90 0.23
CA THR A 42 -10.01 -4.56 0.13
C THR A 42 -10.77 -4.35 -1.17
N ARG A 43 -10.46 -5.11 -2.22
CA ARG A 43 -11.20 -5.07 -3.49
C ARG A 43 -12.62 -5.64 -3.40
N TYR A 44 -12.86 -6.57 -2.49
CA TYR A 44 -14.18 -7.14 -2.25
C TYR A 44 -15.02 -6.29 -1.29
N TRP A 45 -14.52 -5.14 -0.86
CA TRP A 45 -15.29 -4.27 0.02
C TRP A 45 -16.44 -3.61 -0.74
N PRO A 46 -17.64 -3.55 -0.13
CA PRO A 46 -18.75 -2.80 -0.69
C PRO A 46 -18.41 -1.31 -0.76
N HIS A 47 -18.99 -0.62 -1.74
CA HIS A 47 -18.86 0.82 -1.90
C HIS A 47 -20.22 1.51 -1.79
N VAL A 48 -20.20 2.75 -1.32
CA VAL A 48 -21.34 3.67 -1.31
C VAL A 48 -20.90 5.01 -1.87
N GLN A 49 -21.84 5.77 -2.43
CA GLN A 49 -21.59 7.15 -2.81
C GLN A 49 -21.60 8.03 -1.55
N GLY A 50 -20.52 8.78 -1.37
CA GLY A 50 -20.37 9.77 -0.31
C GLY A 50 -20.08 11.16 -0.87
N GLU A 51 -20.02 12.14 0.02
CA GLU A 51 -19.69 13.51 -0.32
C GLU A 51 -18.26 13.84 0.11
N LEU A 52 -17.49 14.42 -0.81
CA LEU A 52 -16.13 14.87 -0.52
C LEU A 52 -16.16 16.27 0.07
N VAL A 53 -16.02 16.37 1.40
CA VAL A 53 -16.03 17.65 2.13
C VAL A 53 -14.73 18.41 1.90
N GLN A 54 -13.59 17.72 1.90
CA GLN A 54 -12.29 18.34 1.70
C GLN A 54 -11.27 17.33 1.17
N ALA A 55 -10.43 17.72 0.21
CA ALA A 55 -9.26 16.94 -0.19
C ALA A 55 -8.06 17.88 -0.27
N LYS A 56 -7.06 17.67 0.58
CA LYS A 56 -5.84 18.48 0.62
C LYS A 56 -4.61 17.58 0.72
N VAL A 57 -3.52 18.01 0.10
CA VAL A 57 -2.19 17.46 0.40
C VAL A 57 -1.66 18.28 1.56
N GLU A 58 -1.52 17.66 2.72
CA GLU A 58 -0.98 18.30 3.92
C GLU A 58 0.47 17.86 4.12
N LYS A 59 1.27 18.73 4.74
CA LYS A 59 2.63 18.38 5.13
C LYS A 59 2.55 17.38 6.28
N PHE A 60 3.29 16.29 6.16
CA PHE A 60 3.42 15.27 7.20
C PHE A 60 4.73 15.54 7.96
N GLY A 61 4.69 15.55 9.29
CA GLY A 61 5.87 15.77 10.14
C GLY A 61 6.25 17.24 10.41
N PRO A 62 7.24 17.49 11.29
CA PRO A 62 7.74 18.83 11.60
C PRO A 62 8.33 19.49 10.35
N THR A 63 8.21 20.81 10.25
CA THR A 63 8.74 21.59 9.12
C THR A 63 10.26 21.52 9.12
N ASP A 64 10.83 20.65 8.28
CA ASP A 64 12.27 20.58 8.08
C ASP A 64 12.76 21.76 7.21
N PRO A 65 13.89 22.42 7.55
CA PRO A 65 14.45 23.52 6.77
C PRO A 65 14.96 23.09 5.38
N VAL A 66 15.05 21.79 5.13
CA VAL A 66 15.44 21.20 3.84
C VAL A 66 14.19 20.77 3.08
N LEU A 67 13.85 21.47 2.00
CA LEU A 67 12.68 21.19 1.13
C LEU A 67 12.58 19.71 0.68
N SER A 68 13.72 19.01 0.53
CA SER A 68 13.76 17.59 0.14
C SER A 68 13.37 16.62 1.26
N ALA A 69 13.44 17.03 2.53
CA ALA A 69 13.09 16.22 3.69
C ALA A 69 11.64 16.46 4.17
N GLN A 70 10.93 17.40 3.55
CA GLN A 70 9.53 17.63 3.86
C GLN A 70 8.68 16.48 3.32
N ASP A 71 8.10 15.71 4.24
CA ASP A 71 7.12 14.68 3.91
C ASP A 71 5.75 15.32 3.64
N TYR A 72 5.02 14.75 2.69
CA TYR A 72 3.65 15.14 2.36
C TYR A 72 2.73 13.91 2.47
N ALA A 73 1.54 14.11 3.02
CA ALA A 73 0.49 13.11 3.09
C ALA A 73 -0.82 13.71 2.55
N SER A 74 -1.50 12.96 1.69
CA SER A 74 -2.81 13.35 1.19
C SER A 74 -3.89 13.03 2.24
N SER A 75 -4.57 14.04 2.77
CA SER A 75 -5.72 13.92 3.67
C SER A 75 -7.02 14.26 2.92
N ALA A 76 -8.06 13.45 3.09
CA ALA A 76 -9.37 13.76 2.53
C ALA A 76 -10.45 13.51 3.58
N LEU A 77 -11.27 14.52 3.82
CA LEU A 77 -12.46 14.43 4.67
C LEU A 77 -13.67 14.16 3.78
N TYR A 78 -14.38 13.08 4.07
CA TYR A 78 -15.59 12.70 3.35
C TYR A 78 -16.63 12.12 4.30
N THR A 79 -17.90 12.30 3.94
CA THR A 79 -19.06 11.78 4.67
C THR A 79 -19.79 10.77 3.80
N TYR A 80 -20.32 9.71 4.42
CA TYR A 80 -21.04 8.66 3.72
C TYR A 80 -22.05 8.02 4.65
N THR A 81 -23.13 7.49 4.10
CA THR A 81 -24.20 6.87 4.87
C THR A 81 -24.19 5.37 4.62
N VAL A 82 -24.13 4.58 5.70
CA VAL A 82 -24.24 3.12 5.65
C VAL A 82 -25.42 2.74 6.55
N GLN A 83 -26.44 2.10 5.97
CA GLN A 83 -27.63 1.64 6.71
C GLN A 83 -28.30 2.74 7.56
N GLY A 84 -28.39 3.96 7.04
CA GLY A 84 -28.99 5.11 7.73
C GLY A 84 -28.10 5.77 8.79
N THR A 85 -26.89 5.25 9.03
CA THR A 85 -25.90 5.88 9.93
C THR A 85 -24.87 6.66 9.11
N ILE A 86 -24.65 7.92 9.47
CA ILE A 86 -23.65 8.77 8.83
C ILE A 86 -22.27 8.49 9.46
N TYR A 87 -21.30 8.24 8.61
CA TYR A 87 -19.90 8.04 8.98
C TYR A 87 -19.02 9.09 8.29
N THR A 88 -17.93 9.44 8.97
CA THR A 88 -16.91 10.35 8.45
C THR A 88 -15.61 9.58 8.29
N GLY A 89 -15.00 9.68 7.10
CA GLY A 89 -13.72 9.07 6.79
C GLY A 89 -12.66 10.13 6.50
N THR A 90 -11.41 9.83 6.88
CA THR A 90 -10.24 10.70 6.63
C THR A 90 -9.20 10.06 5.70
N ARG A 91 -9.38 8.78 5.36
CA ARG A 91 -8.37 7.95 4.70
C ARG A 91 -8.63 7.86 3.21
N ILE A 92 -7.64 8.22 2.40
CA ILE A 92 -7.74 8.18 0.93
C ILE A 92 -7.50 6.77 0.40
N SER A 93 -6.44 6.09 0.85
CA SER A 93 -6.13 4.74 0.36
C SER A 93 -5.68 3.80 1.49
N PRO A 94 -5.76 2.47 1.27
CA PRO A 94 -5.25 1.46 2.18
C PRO A 94 -3.74 1.55 2.40
N TRP A 95 -3.01 2.15 1.46
CA TRP A 95 -1.59 2.46 1.58
C TRP A 95 -1.41 3.95 1.92
N LEU A 96 -0.82 4.23 3.08
CA LEU A 96 -0.36 5.57 3.39
C LEU A 96 0.96 5.78 2.65
N PHE A 97 0.90 6.30 1.42
CA PHE A 97 2.09 6.80 0.75
C PHE A 97 2.50 8.09 1.46
N ILE A 98 3.57 8.02 2.25
CA ILE A 98 4.29 9.21 2.72
C ILE A 98 5.35 9.44 1.65
N ALA A 99 5.18 10.52 0.89
CA ALA A 99 6.09 10.86 -0.17
C ALA A 99 6.92 12.07 0.23
N SER A 100 8.23 11.96 0.07
CA SER A 100 9.11 13.12 0.10
C SER A 100 8.80 14.03 -1.10
N HIS A 101 9.32 15.25 -1.09
CA HIS A 101 9.09 16.24 -2.15
C HIS A 101 9.28 15.70 -3.58
N ASN A 102 10.27 14.82 -3.80
CA ASN A 102 10.56 14.24 -5.12
C ASN A 102 9.52 13.21 -5.58
N ALA A 103 8.78 12.60 -4.65
CA ALA A 103 7.73 11.63 -4.93
C ALA A 103 6.32 12.24 -4.83
N ARG A 104 6.20 13.57 -4.74
CA ARG A 104 4.93 14.30 -4.70
C ARG A 104 4.01 13.97 -5.89
N PHE A 105 4.57 13.68 -7.06
CA PHE A 105 3.79 13.27 -8.24
C PHE A 105 2.94 12.01 -7.97
N VAL A 106 3.41 11.10 -7.09
CA VAL A 106 2.68 9.89 -6.72
C VAL A 106 1.44 10.24 -5.90
N LEU A 107 1.54 11.22 -5.00
CA LEU A 107 0.42 11.72 -4.22
C LEU A 107 -0.62 12.42 -5.11
N GLU A 108 -0.15 13.23 -6.07
CA GLU A 108 -1.04 13.91 -7.02
C GLU A 108 -1.76 12.91 -7.92
N LYS A 109 -1.06 11.86 -8.37
CA LYS A 109 -1.66 10.75 -9.12
C LYS A 109 -2.65 9.95 -8.29
N GLN A 110 -2.39 9.78 -7.00
CA GLN A 110 -3.34 9.17 -6.09
C GLN A 110 -4.59 10.04 -5.97
N MET A 111 -4.46 11.36 -5.79
CA MET A 111 -5.61 12.26 -5.74
C MET A 111 -6.41 12.33 -7.04
N SER A 112 -5.75 12.25 -8.20
CA SER A 112 -6.43 12.23 -9.50
C SER A 112 -7.12 10.89 -9.80
N SER A 113 -6.71 9.82 -9.11
CA SER A 113 -7.36 8.50 -9.19
C SER A 113 -8.64 8.41 -8.36
N ILE A 114 -9.02 9.46 -7.61
CA ILE A 114 -10.31 9.54 -6.94
C ILE A 114 -11.38 9.74 -8.01
N GLU A 115 -12.23 8.74 -8.19
CA GLU A 115 -13.40 8.84 -9.06
C GLU A 115 -14.36 9.89 -8.49
N ARG A 116 -14.49 11.01 -9.20
CA ARG A 116 -15.45 12.07 -8.89
C ARG A 116 -16.61 11.97 -9.87
N PHE A 117 -17.82 11.81 -9.34
CA PHE A 117 -19.05 11.79 -10.12
C PHE A 117 -19.57 13.21 -10.36
N PRO A 118 -20.44 13.41 -11.37
CA PRO A 118 -21.15 14.67 -11.56
C PRO A 118 -21.86 15.06 -10.25
N GLY A 119 -21.59 16.26 -9.74
CA GLY A 119 -22.10 16.72 -8.44
C GLY A 119 -21.13 16.58 -7.26
N GLY A 120 -19.90 16.11 -7.47
CA GLY A 120 -18.87 16.07 -6.43
C GLY A 120 -18.92 14.84 -5.52
N ALA A 121 -19.82 13.88 -5.80
CA ALA A 121 -19.88 12.61 -5.10
C ALA A 121 -18.64 11.75 -5.40
N VAL A 122 -18.23 10.94 -4.41
CA VAL A 122 -17.07 10.04 -4.49
C VAL A 122 -17.44 8.64 -4.04
N ASN A 123 -16.78 7.64 -4.62
CA ASN A 123 -16.91 6.26 -4.17
C ASN A 123 -16.17 6.06 -2.84
N VAL A 124 -16.90 5.62 -1.82
CA VAL A 124 -16.35 5.27 -0.50
C VAL A 124 -16.46 3.76 -0.30
N TYR A 125 -15.32 3.09 -0.27
CA TYR A 125 -15.20 1.66 0.02
C TYR A 125 -15.09 1.47 1.53
N TYR A 126 -16.05 0.79 2.15
CA TYR A 126 -16.09 0.61 3.60
C TYR A 126 -15.95 -0.88 3.98
N ASN A 127 -15.37 -1.14 5.15
CA ASN A 127 -15.30 -2.50 5.68
C ASN A 127 -16.67 -2.91 6.24
N PRO A 128 -17.29 -4.00 5.76
CA PRO A 128 -18.62 -4.43 6.22
C PRO A 128 -18.62 -4.86 7.69
N GLY A 129 -17.50 -5.37 8.21
CA GLY A 129 -17.36 -5.72 9.64
C GLY A 129 -17.01 -4.54 10.53
N ASN A 130 -16.60 -3.41 9.96
CA ASN A 130 -16.33 -2.18 10.71
C ASN A 130 -16.49 -0.96 9.78
N PRO A 131 -17.72 -0.41 9.65
CA PRO A 131 -18.02 0.66 8.71
C PRO A 131 -17.19 1.92 8.90
N ARG A 132 -16.65 2.20 10.11
CA ARG A 132 -15.74 3.34 10.35
C ARG A 132 -14.45 3.26 9.53
N LYS A 133 -14.03 2.06 9.11
CA LYS A 133 -12.83 1.88 8.29
C LYS A 133 -13.22 1.96 6.82
N SER A 134 -12.94 3.10 6.22
CA SER A 134 -13.22 3.38 4.80
C SER A 134 -12.01 3.93 4.05
N TYR A 135 -12.07 3.80 2.73
CA TYR A 135 -11.08 4.26 1.77
C TYR A 135 -11.77 4.82 0.53
N LEU A 136 -11.17 5.83 -0.12
CA LEU A 136 -11.65 6.39 -1.39
C LEU A 136 -11.11 5.65 -2.61
N ILE A 137 -9.91 5.08 -2.47
CA ILE A 137 -9.19 4.40 -3.54
C ILE A 137 -8.79 3.03 -3.05
N ILE A 138 -9.11 2.00 -3.81
CA ILE A 138 -8.63 0.63 -3.59
C ILE A 138 -7.46 0.32 -4.52
N ALA A 139 -6.65 -0.68 -4.15
CA ALA A 139 -5.52 -1.08 -4.98
C ALA A 139 -5.99 -1.54 -6.37
N GLY A 140 -5.58 -0.83 -7.41
CA GLY A 140 -5.85 -1.21 -8.79
C GLY A 140 -5.11 -2.47 -9.22
N LYS A 141 -5.51 -3.06 -10.35
CA LYS A 141 -4.86 -4.26 -10.93
C LYS A 141 -3.35 -4.08 -11.09
N ALA A 142 -2.90 -2.88 -11.45
CA ALA A 142 -1.48 -2.55 -11.61
C ALA A 142 -0.71 -2.58 -10.28
N GLY A 143 -1.26 -2.04 -9.20
CA GLY A 143 -0.61 -2.06 -7.88
C GLY A 143 -0.47 -3.49 -7.34
N ILE A 144 -1.49 -4.33 -7.57
CA ILE A 144 -1.45 -5.76 -7.23
C ILE A 144 -0.37 -6.47 -8.06
N ALA A 145 -0.29 -6.21 -9.37
CA ALA A 145 0.71 -6.80 -10.24
C ALA A 145 2.15 -6.40 -9.84
N ILE A 146 2.39 -5.14 -9.50
CA ILE A 146 3.69 -4.67 -8.99
C ILE A 146 4.03 -5.36 -7.66
N THR A 147 3.07 -5.43 -6.72
CA THR A 147 3.28 -6.11 -5.43
C THR A 147 3.61 -7.59 -5.62
N LEU A 148 2.91 -8.27 -6.54
CA LEU A 148 3.19 -9.66 -6.90
C LEU A 148 4.58 -9.82 -7.52
N LEU A 149 4.98 -8.91 -8.40
CA LEU A 149 6.30 -8.90 -9.02
C LEU A 149 7.39 -8.75 -7.95
N VAL A 150 7.27 -7.78 -7.03
CA VAL A 150 8.22 -7.61 -5.92
C VAL A 150 8.26 -8.83 -4.99
N CYS A 151 7.13 -9.52 -4.81
CA CYS A 151 7.02 -10.73 -3.99
C CYS A 151 7.78 -11.93 -4.58
N VAL A 152 7.81 -12.06 -5.91
CA VAL A 152 8.29 -13.27 -6.61
C VAL A 152 9.67 -13.06 -7.24
N LEU A 153 9.94 -11.86 -7.78
CA LEU A 153 11.16 -11.56 -8.53
C LEU A 153 12.45 -11.83 -7.74
N PRO A 154 12.59 -11.47 -6.45
CA PRO A 154 13.80 -11.79 -5.68
C PRO A 154 14.06 -13.30 -5.55
N MET A 155 13.00 -14.11 -5.42
CA MET A 155 13.12 -15.56 -5.36
C MET A 155 13.47 -16.18 -6.72
N VAL A 156 12.88 -15.67 -7.80
CA VAL A 156 13.20 -16.11 -9.16
C VAL A 156 14.65 -15.79 -9.51
N LEU A 157 15.11 -14.57 -9.22
CA LEU A 157 16.50 -14.17 -9.46
C LEU A 157 17.48 -14.99 -8.61
N PHE A 158 17.14 -15.25 -7.34
CA PHE A 158 17.93 -16.15 -6.50
C PHE A 158 18.05 -17.55 -7.10
N TYR A 159 16.94 -18.10 -7.61
CA TYR A 159 16.95 -19.42 -8.23
C TYR A 159 17.80 -19.45 -9.51
N LEU A 160 17.67 -18.43 -10.38
CA LEU A 160 18.44 -18.33 -11.62
C LEU A 160 19.95 -18.16 -11.38
N GLU A 161 20.37 -17.48 -10.32
CA GLU A 161 21.78 -17.22 -10.03
C GLU A 161 22.49 -18.43 -9.38
N TYR A 162 21.79 -19.21 -8.57
CA TYR A 162 22.40 -20.24 -7.71
C TYR A 162 22.03 -21.68 -8.05
N HIS A 163 21.01 -21.90 -8.88
CA HIS A 163 20.50 -23.23 -9.21
C HIS A 163 20.40 -23.51 -10.72
N LEU A 164 20.71 -22.51 -11.56
CA LEU A 164 20.75 -22.61 -13.01
C LEU A 164 22.16 -22.28 -13.52
#